data_AF-A0A5J5HK68-F1
#
_entry.id   AF-A0A5J5HK68-F1
#
_cell.length_a   1.000
_cell.length_b   1.000
_cell.length_c   1.000
_cell.angle_alpha   90.00
_cell.angle_beta   90.00
_cell.angle_gamma   90.00
#
_symmetry.space_group_name_H-M   'P 1'
#
loop_
_entity.id
_entity.type
_entity.pdbx_description
1 polymer ?
#
loop_
_entity_poly.entity_id
_entity_poly.type
_entity_poly.pdbx_seq_one_letter_code
_entity_poly.pdbx_strand_id
1 'polypeptide(L)'
;MDNYTSDNTARRYTAHVSIFGTTQLFLKNPYIIAWWSAAFPGFGHMLLSKYLRGYALFIWEVVVNIKAHVNSSMIYSFQGNIDMAKEVLDTRWLLMYIPVYLFGIWDSYRTTVDMNKIYLLAEREEHRFNSLSLGALEVNYLDKRNPILSLMWSLFIPGLGHLYINRILTALFVIVWLVVFYYYSHVQEAVVLLFLGKVKEATSVINPEWLLFIPSHYGFASYDSYINTVENNKLFEKDLRKHLVENYQSNGFKILKGQKVK
;
A
#
# COMPACT_ATOMS: atom_id res chain seq x y z
N MET A 1 7.25 -19.05 16.90
CA MET A 1 6.79 -18.86 18.29
C MET A 1 6.30 -17.44 18.43
N ASP A 2 5.00 -17.28 18.65
CA ASP A 2 4.36 -15.99 18.88
C ASP A 2 4.31 -15.70 20.38
N ASN A 3 4.38 -14.43 20.78
CA ASN A 3 4.32 -14.06 22.19
C ASN A 3 2.91 -14.14 22.80
N TYR A 4 1.89 -14.35 21.96
CA TYR A 4 0.51 -14.50 22.38
C TYR A 4 -0.23 -15.41 21.40
N THR A 5 -0.96 -16.39 21.92
CA THR A 5 -1.87 -17.25 21.16
C THR A 5 -3.31 -16.92 21.56
N SER A 6 -4.16 -16.62 20.58
CA SER A 6 -5.59 -16.36 20.76
C SER A 6 -6.29 -17.54 21.44
N ASP A 7 -7.09 -17.27 22.47
CA ASP A 7 -8.03 -18.22 23.08
C ASP A 7 -9.37 -18.29 22.31
N ASN A 8 -9.50 -17.52 21.21
CA ASN A 8 -10.70 -17.36 20.39
C ASN A 8 -11.95 -16.91 21.18
N THR A 9 -11.77 -16.23 22.31
CA THR A 9 -12.88 -15.63 23.07
C THR A 9 -13.40 -14.35 22.42
N ALA A 10 -12.53 -13.61 21.74
CA ALA A 10 -12.90 -12.41 21.01
C ALA A 10 -13.65 -12.73 19.72
N ARG A 11 -14.67 -11.92 19.42
CA ARG A 11 -15.30 -11.96 18.09
C ARG A 11 -14.42 -11.25 17.06
N ARG A 12 -13.67 -10.22 17.46
CA ARG A 12 -12.87 -9.37 16.54
C ARG A 12 -11.53 -8.98 17.15
N TYR A 13 -10.50 -8.95 16.31
CA TYR A 13 -9.15 -8.51 16.65
C TYR A 13 -8.77 -7.27 15.84
N THR A 14 -8.00 -6.37 16.44
CA THR A 14 -7.54 -5.12 15.81
C THR A 14 -6.29 -5.32 14.96
N ALA A 15 -5.42 -6.27 15.34
CA ALA A 15 -4.18 -6.53 14.64
C ALA A 15 -3.73 -7.99 14.80
N HIS A 16 -2.81 -8.40 13.92
CA HIS A 16 -2.12 -9.67 13.95
C HIS A 16 -0.70 -9.48 13.39
N VAL A 17 0.31 -9.77 14.21
CA VAL A 17 1.72 -9.74 13.80
C VAL A 17 2.08 -11.12 13.27
N SER A 18 2.63 -11.20 12.07
CA SER A 18 3.06 -12.48 11.49
C SER A 18 4.47 -12.36 10.94
N ILE A 19 5.06 -13.50 10.58
CA ILE A 19 6.37 -13.57 9.91
C ILE A 19 6.42 -12.80 8.58
N PHE A 20 5.27 -12.56 7.93
CA PHE A 20 5.20 -11.83 6.66
C PHE A 20 4.92 -10.33 6.80
N GLY A 21 4.65 -9.88 8.04
CA GLY A 21 4.32 -8.50 8.36
C GLY A 21 3.14 -8.38 9.33
N THR A 22 2.80 -7.14 9.65
CA THR A 22 1.70 -6.80 10.57
C THR A 22 0.44 -6.45 9.77
N THR A 23 -0.64 -7.19 10.02
CA THR A 23 -1.97 -6.86 9.49
C THR A 23 -2.74 -6.13 10.59
N GLN A 24 -3.22 -4.93 10.31
CA GLN A 24 -3.94 -4.11 11.27
C GLN A 24 -5.17 -3.45 10.66
N LEU A 25 -6.20 -3.31 11.48
CA LEU A 25 -7.38 -2.52 11.21
C LEU A 25 -7.17 -1.11 11.78
N PHE A 26 -7.52 -0.11 10.99
CA PHE A 26 -7.56 1.29 11.39
C PHE A 26 -8.52 2.04 10.45
N LEU A 27 -9.04 3.17 10.91
CA LEU A 27 -9.96 4.00 10.14
C LEU A 27 -9.29 4.56 8.89
N LYS A 28 -9.93 4.36 7.74
CA LYS A 28 -9.48 4.87 6.43
C LYS A 28 -10.57 5.71 5.80
N ASN A 29 -10.20 6.75 5.07
CA ASN A 29 -11.16 7.46 4.23
C ASN A 29 -11.50 6.60 2.99
N PRO A 30 -12.77 6.18 2.79
CA PRO A 30 -13.17 5.36 1.65
C PRO A 30 -12.85 5.98 0.29
N TYR A 31 -12.90 7.31 0.18
CA TYR A 31 -12.59 8.01 -1.06
C TYR A 31 -11.10 7.91 -1.43
N ILE A 32 -10.20 7.95 -0.44
CA ILE A 32 -8.76 7.80 -0.69
C ILE A 32 -8.47 6.38 -1.20
N ILE A 33 -9.12 5.37 -0.62
CA ILE A 33 -8.95 3.97 -1.06
C ILE A 33 -9.50 3.78 -2.47
N ALA A 34 -10.68 4.33 -2.76
CA ALA A 34 -11.27 4.30 -4.10
C ALA A 34 -10.40 5.01 -5.13
N TRP A 35 -9.80 6.15 -4.77
CA TRP A 35 -8.88 6.89 -5.63
C TRP A 35 -7.64 6.06 -5.97
N TRP A 36 -7.06 5.36 -4.99
CA TRP A 36 -5.93 4.46 -5.27
C TRP A 36 -6.31 3.31 -6.20
N SER A 37 -7.51 2.74 -6.07
CA SER A 37 -8.03 1.77 -7.04
C SER A 37 -8.25 2.36 -8.44
N ALA A 38 -8.60 3.63 -8.53
CA ALA A 38 -8.75 4.33 -9.81
C ALA A 38 -7.38 4.65 -10.45
N ALA A 39 -6.40 5.04 -9.63
CA ALA A 39 -5.04 5.31 -10.09
C ALA A 39 -4.34 4.04 -10.61
N PHE A 40 -4.62 2.89 -9.98
CA PHE A 40 -4.18 1.58 -10.44
C PHE A 40 -5.03 0.49 -9.77
N PRO A 41 -5.85 -0.27 -10.52
CA PRO A 41 -6.61 -1.36 -9.97
C PRO A 41 -5.74 -2.34 -9.17
N GLY A 42 -6.18 -2.63 -7.93
CA GLY A 42 -5.44 -3.46 -6.99
C GLY A 42 -4.83 -2.69 -5.83
N PHE A 43 -4.39 -1.45 -6.02
CA PHE A 43 -3.80 -0.66 -4.93
C PHE A 43 -4.77 -0.39 -3.78
N GLY A 44 -6.03 -0.05 -4.06
CA GLY A 44 -7.01 0.13 -2.99
C GLY A 44 -7.22 -1.14 -2.15
N HIS A 45 -7.24 -2.33 -2.77
CA HIS A 45 -7.33 -3.60 -2.04
C HIS A 45 -6.05 -3.91 -1.24
N MET A 46 -4.87 -3.56 -1.76
CA MET A 46 -3.60 -3.69 -1.01
C MET A 46 -3.56 -2.79 0.22
N LEU A 47 -4.06 -1.54 0.13
CA LEU A 47 -4.20 -0.62 1.28
C LEU A 47 -5.16 -1.16 2.36
N LEU A 48 -6.11 -2.01 1.96
CA LEU A 48 -7.03 -2.71 2.85
C LEU A 48 -6.45 -4.04 3.38
N SER A 49 -5.17 -4.33 3.13
CA SER A 49 -4.54 -5.63 3.45
C SER A 49 -5.28 -6.84 2.83
N LYS A 50 -6.06 -6.63 1.77
CA LYS A 50 -6.68 -7.70 0.97
C LYS A 50 -5.74 -8.12 -0.16
N TYR A 51 -4.55 -8.59 0.23
CA TYR A 51 -3.41 -8.77 -0.66
C TYR A 51 -3.71 -9.66 -1.87
N LEU A 52 -4.34 -10.82 -1.70
CA LEU A 52 -4.65 -11.71 -2.83
C LEU A 52 -5.48 -11.02 -3.92
N ARG A 53 -6.52 -10.28 -3.52
CA ARG A 53 -7.36 -9.51 -4.45
C ARG A 53 -6.58 -8.35 -5.07
N GLY A 54 -5.80 -7.65 -4.24
CA GLY A 54 -4.98 -6.53 -4.69
C GLY A 54 -3.94 -6.94 -5.73
N TYR A 55 -3.16 -7.98 -5.46
CA TYR A 55 -2.17 -8.51 -6.39
C TYR A 55 -2.82 -9.04 -7.67
N ALA A 56 -3.94 -9.76 -7.58
CA ALA A 56 -4.63 -10.26 -8.76
C ALA A 56 -5.12 -9.11 -9.67
N LEU A 57 -5.75 -8.08 -9.09
CA LEU A 57 -6.22 -6.91 -9.84
C LEU A 57 -5.06 -6.09 -10.41
N PHE A 58 -3.95 -5.95 -9.68
CA PHE A 58 -2.74 -5.28 -10.18
C PHE A 58 -2.16 -5.99 -11.40
N ILE A 59 -1.97 -7.32 -11.31
CA ILE A 59 -1.41 -8.09 -12.43
C ILE A 59 -2.34 -8.01 -13.63
N TRP A 60 -3.65 -8.14 -13.38
CA TRP A 60 -4.67 -8.03 -14.42
C TRP A 60 -4.66 -6.63 -15.07
N GLU A 61 -4.51 -5.56 -14.29
CA GLU A 61 -4.40 -4.18 -14.80
C GLU A 61 -3.27 -4.07 -15.80
N VAL A 62 -2.05 -4.50 -15.41
CA VAL A 62 -0.88 -4.40 -16.29
C VAL A 62 -1.13 -5.14 -17.61
N VAL A 63 -1.61 -6.39 -17.53
CA VAL A 63 -1.83 -7.22 -18.72
C VAL A 63 -2.88 -6.60 -19.64
N VAL A 64 -4.03 -6.20 -19.10
CA VAL A 64 -5.14 -5.67 -19.90
C VAL A 64 -4.82 -4.28 -20.44
N ASN A 65 -4.18 -3.40 -19.67
CA ASN A 65 -3.79 -2.07 -20.11
C ASN A 65 -2.83 -2.14 -21.31
N ILE A 66 -1.82 -3.02 -21.25
CA ILE A 66 -0.90 -3.25 -22.38
C ILE A 66 -1.63 -3.82 -23.60
N LYS A 67 -2.52 -4.80 -23.40
CA LYS A 67 -3.26 -5.41 -24.52
C LYS A 67 -4.29 -4.47 -25.14
N ALA A 68 -4.84 -3.55 -24.36
CA ALA A 68 -5.79 -2.54 -24.82
C ALA A 68 -5.11 -1.25 -25.31
N HIS A 69 -3.80 -1.08 -25.11
CA HIS A 69 -3.05 0.14 -25.40
C HIS A 69 -3.58 1.40 -24.68
N VAL A 70 -4.07 1.23 -23.45
CA VAL A 70 -4.70 2.33 -22.69
C VAL A 70 -3.71 3.45 -22.40
N ASN A 71 -2.50 3.13 -21.93
CA ASN A 71 -1.47 4.14 -21.65
C ASN A 71 -1.04 4.87 -22.93
N SER A 72 -0.88 4.15 -24.05
CA SER A 72 -0.56 4.75 -25.35
C SER A 72 -1.65 5.71 -25.82
N SER A 73 -2.92 5.31 -25.71
CA SER A 73 -4.08 6.16 -26.01
C SER A 73 -4.12 7.42 -25.14
N MET A 74 -3.80 7.30 -23.85
CA MET A 74 -3.74 8.42 -22.92
C MET A 74 -2.70 9.46 -23.35
N ILE A 75 -1.54 9.02 -23.85
CA ILE A 75 -0.48 9.92 -24.30
C ILE A 75 -0.90 10.70 -25.55
N TYR A 76 -1.45 10.01 -26.55
CA TYR A 76 -2.00 10.69 -27.73
C TYR A 76 -3.11 11.68 -27.34
N SER A 77 -3.96 11.30 -26.38
CA SER A 77 -5.01 12.18 -25.85
C SER A 77 -4.42 13.45 -25.22
N PHE A 78 -3.38 13.33 -24.40
CA PHE A 78 -2.71 14.49 -23.78
C PHE A 78 -1.95 15.36 -24.77
N GLN A 79 -1.55 14.82 -25.92
CA GLN A 79 -0.95 15.59 -27.02
C GLN A 79 -2.00 16.26 -27.93
N GLY A 80 -3.29 16.03 -27.69
CA GLY A 80 -4.38 16.53 -28.54
C GLY A 80 -4.62 15.70 -29.81
N ASN A 81 -3.92 14.58 -30.00
CA ASN A 81 -4.06 13.68 -31.14
C ASN A 81 -5.20 12.67 -30.91
N ILE A 82 -6.44 13.16 -30.91
CA ILE A 82 -7.63 12.37 -30.53
C ILE A 82 -7.88 11.20 -31.49
N ASP A 83 -7.61 11.36 -32.79
CA ASP A 83 -7.85 10.29 -33.77
C ASP A 83 -6.88 9.13 -33.55
N MET A 84 -5.59 9.43 -33.35
CA MET A 84 -4.58 8.42 -32.98
C MET A 84 -4.90 7.74 -31.65
N ALA A 85 -5.40 8.50 -30.66
CA ALA A 85 -5.80 7.95 -29.37
C ALA A 85 -6.92 6.90 -29.51
N LYS A 86 -7.85 7.08 -30.45
CA LYS A 86 -8.91 6.10 -30.73
C LYS A 86 -8.39 4.91 -31.52
N GLU A 87 -7.56 5.16 -32.52
CA GLU A 87 -7.06 4.13 -33.44
C GLU A 87 -6.16 3.11 -32.73
N VAL A 88 -5.34 3.55 -31.76
CA VAL A 88 -4.41 2.66 -31.06
C VAL A 88 -5.11 1.68 -30.11
N LEU A 89 -6.33 1.95 -29.66
CA LEU A 89 -7.03 1.14 -28.67
C LEU A 89 -7.53 -0.19 -29.26
N ASP A 90 -7.20 -1.32 -28.61
CA ASP A 90 -7.92 -2.58 -28.88
C ASP A 90 -9.25 -2.57 -28.11
N THR A 91 -10.34 -2.40 -28.86
CA THR A 91 -11.69 -2.29 -28.29
C THR A 91 -12.18 -3.54 -27.58
N ARG A 92 -11.69 -4.74 -27.93
CA ARG A 92 -12.10 -6.00 -27.27
C ARG A 92 -11.55 -6.06 -25.86
N TRP A 93 -10.26 -5.74 -25.70
CA TRP A 93 -9.64 -5.66 -24.38
C TRP A 93 -10.21 -4.49 -23.57
N LEU A 94 -10.46 -3.34 -24.20
CA LEU A 94 -11.02 -2.16 -23.54
C LEU A 94 -12.45 -2.41 -23.01
N LEU A 95 -13.31 -3.09 -23.76
CA LEU A 95 -14.67 -3.39 -23.31
C LEU A 95 -14.71 -4.31 -22.08
N MET A 96 -13.74 -5.22 -21.97
CA MET A 96 -13.53 -6.02 -20.76
C MET A 96 -12.91 -5.20 -19.63
N TYR A 97 -12.04 -4.24 -19.97
CA TYR A 97 -11.32 -3.42 -19.00
C TYR A 97 -12.28 -2.59 -18.13
N ILE A 98 -13.18 -1.85 -18.78
CA ILE A 98 -14.09 -0.87 -18.14
C ILE A 98 -14.86 -1.45 -16.93
N PRO A 99 -15.59 -2.57 -17.04
CA PRO A 99 -16.38 -3.08 -15.91
C PRO A 99 -15.50 -3.54 -14.74
N VAL A 100 -14.35 -4.15 -15.00
CA VAL A 100 -13.43 -4.60 -13.94
C VAL A 100 -12.76 -3.41 -13.25
N TYR A 101 -12.39 -2.39 -14.01
CA TYR A 101 -11.88 -1.12 -13.49
C TYR A 101 -12.89 -0.46 -12.54
N LEU A 102 -14.14 -0.29 -12.99
CA LEU A 102 -15.22 0.28 -12.16
C LEU A 102 -15.53 -0.59 -10.93
N PHE A 103 -15.53 -1.91 -11.09
CA PHE A 103 -15.70 -2.85 -9.99
C PHE A 103 -14.60 -2.69 -8.94
N GLY A 104 -13.33 -2.58 -9.34
CA GLY A 104 -12.21 -2.38 -8.42
C GLY A 104 -12.38 -1.14 -7.54
N ILE A 105 -12.78 -0.02 -8.16
CA ILE A 105 -13.05 1.24 -7.46
C ILE A 105 -14.20 1.06 -6.47
N TRP A 106 -15.36 0.60 -6.94
CA TRP A 106 -16.55 0.43 -6.11
C TRP A 106 -16.34 -0.58 -4.96
N ASP A 107 -15.71 -1.73 -5.25
CA ASP A 107 -15.49 -2.79 -4.27
C ASP A 107 -14.55 -2.32 -3.16
N SER A 108 -13.48 -1.60 -3.53
CA SER A 108 -12.54 -1.05 -2.54
C SER A 108 -13.20 0.02 -1.67
N TYR A 109 -14.05 0.88 -2.23
CA TYR A 109 -14.82 1.87 -1.48
C TYR A 109 -15.74 1.22 -0.45
N ARG A 110 -16.66 0.34 -0.88
CA ARG A 110 -17.63 -0.31 0.03
C ARG A 110 -16.92 -1.12 1.11
N THR A 111 -15.83 -1.79 0.74
CA THR A 111 -15.07 -2.63 1.66
C THR A 111 -14.43 -1.76 2.74
N THR A 112 -13.95 -0.57 2.40
CA THR A 112 -13.40 0.38 3.37
C THR A 112 -14.46 0.78 4.40
N VAL A 113 -15.69 1.08 3.93
CA VAL A 113 -16.81 1.43 4.83
C VAL A 113 -17.09 0.29 5.82
N ASP A 114 -17.14 -0.95 5.35
CA ASP A 114 -17.43 -2.09 6.21
C ASP A 114 -16.26 -2.42 7.15
N MET A 115 -15.02 -2.33 6.69
CA MET A 115 -13.84 -2.53 7.54
C MET A 115 -13.71 -1.46 8.63
N ASN A 116 -14.10 -0.21 8.35
CA ASN A 116 -14.14 0.83 9.37
C ASN A 116 -15.16 0.50 10.47
N LYS A 117 -16.33 -0.04 10.13
CA LYS A 117 -17.31 -0.50 11.14
C LYS A 117 -16.75 -1.65 11.98
N ILE A 118 -16.06 -2.60 11.34
CA ILE A 118 -15.41 -3.72 12.04
C ILE A 118 -14.33 -3.19 13.00
N TYR A 119 -13.50 -2.24 12.55
CA TYR A 119 -12.49 -1.60 13.38
C TYR A 119 -13.11 -0.96 14.63
N LEU A 120 -14.17 -0.17 14.49
CA LEU A 120 -14.83 0.49 15.62
C LEU A 120 -15.39 -0.50 16.64
N LEU A 121 -15.86 -1.67 16.19
CA LEU A 121 -16.31 -2.74 17.08
C LEU A 121 -15.14 -3.45 17.76
N ALA A 122 -14.11 -3.83 16.99
CA ALA A 122 -12.91 -4.47 17.52
C ALA A 122 -12.18 -3.60 18.55
N GLU A 123 -12.14 -2.28 18.30
CA GLU A 123 -11.55 -1.32 19.23
C GLU A 123 -12.29 -1.26 20.57
N ARG A 124 -13.61 -1.50 20.60
CA ARG A 124 -14.39 -1.55 21.85
C ARG A 124 -14.25 -2.88 22.59
N GLU A 125 -13.97 -3.97 21.88
CA GLU A 125 -13.73 -5.27 22.51
C GLU A 125 -12.35 -5.31 23.20
N GLU A 126 -11.40 -4.45 22.81
CA GLU A 126 -10.08 -4.26 23.43
C GLU A 126 -9.27 -5.55 23.69
N HIS A 127 -9.48 -6.59 22.88
CA HIS A 127 -8.78 -7.85 23.05
C HIS A 127 -7.29 -7.75 22.74
N ARG A 128 -6.51 -8.59 23.43
CA ARG A 128 -5.07 -8.72 23.20
C ARG A 128 -4.81 -9.39 21.85
N PHE A 129 -3.70 -9.00 21.25
CA PHE A 129 -3.14 -9.58 20.03
C PHE A 129 -1.65 -9.80 20.26
N ASN A 130 -1.00 -10.51 19.33
CA ASN A 130 0.44 -10.77 19.43
C ASN A 130 1.26 -9.59 18.92
N SER A 131 2.35 -9.26 19.62
CA SER A 131 3.27 -8.17 19.27
C SER A 131 4.66 -8.66 18.82
N LEU A 132 4.93 -9.96 18.89
CA LEU A 132 6.15 -10.62 18.42
C LEU A 132 5.79 -11.95 17.76
N SER A 133 6.42 -12.24 16.63
CA SER A 133 6.37 -13.50 15.91
C SER A 133 7.79 -13.91 15.50
N LEU A 134 8.24 -15.04 16.02
CA LEU A 134 9.55 -15.64 15.73
C LEU A 134 9.37 -16.86 14.83
N GLY A 135 9.60 -16.72 13.53
CA GLY A 135 9.62 -17.84 12.58
C GLY A 135 11.03 -18.35 12.31
N ALA A 136 11.13 -19.53 11.68
CA ALA A 136 12.41 -20.01 11.16
C ALA A 136 12.94 -19.15 9.99
N LEU A 137 12.03 -18.47 9.28
CA LEU A 137 12.37 -17.63 8.14
C LEU A 137 12.59 -16.16 8.52
N GLU A 138 11.87 -15.66 9.53
CA GLU A 138 11.83 -14.22 9.81
C GLU A 138 11.43 -13.95 11.27
N VAL A 139 11.90 -12.81 11.80
CA VAL A 139 11.49 -12.26 13.09
C VAL A 139 10.74 -10.96 12.85
N ASN A 140 9.47 -10.92 13.27
CA ASN A 140 8.68 -9.70 13.18
C ASN A 140 8.16 -9.29 14.56
N TYR A 141 8.17 -7.99 14.83
CA TYR A 141 7.75 -7.43 16.10
C TYR A 141 7.14 -6.05 15.89
N LEU A 142 6.29 -5.66 16.83
CA LEU A 142 5.70 -4.35 16.87
C LEU A 142 6.72 -3.35 17.41
N ASP A 143 7.05 -2.33 16.61
CA ASP A 143 8.00 -1.30 16.97
C ASP A 143 7.58 0.09 16.49
N LYS A 144 8.23 1.10 17.09
CA LYS A 144 8.05 2.49 16.71
C LYS A 144 9.13 2.93 15.72
N ARG A 145 8.71 3.42 14.56
CA ARG A 145 9.57 3.78 13.43
C ARG A 145 9.34 5.20 12.95
N ASN A 146 10.29 5.79 12.21
CA ASN A 146 10.12 7.14 11.67
C ASN A 146 9.33 7.10 10.34
N PRO A 147 8.12 7.68 10.24
CA PRO A 147 7.33 7.68 9.01
C PRO A 147 8.02 8.39 7.84
N ILE A 148 8.78 9.45 8.10
CA ILE A 148 9.50 10.19 7.06
C ILE A 148 10.58 9.29 6.44
N LEU A 149 11.26 8.49 7.26
CA LEU A 149 12.27 7.57 6.75
C LEU A 149 11.65 6.48 5.86
N SER A 150 10.49 5.95 6.24
CA SER A 150 9.73 5.02 5.39
C SER A 150 9.37 5.63 4.04
N LEU A 151 8.90 6.89 4.05
CA LEU A 151 8.57 7.63 2.83
C LEU A 151 9.80 7.83 1.95
N MET A 152 10.91 8.29 2.54
CA MET A 152 12.17 8.52 1.81
C MET A 152 12.68 7.24 1.14
N TRP A 153 12.66 6.10 1.83
CA TRP A 153 13.08 4.83 1.25
C TRP A 153 12.22 4.42 0.06
N SER A 154 10.89 4.58 0.15
CA SER A 154 9.98 4.30 -0.96
C SER A 154 10.12 5.27 -2.14
N LEU A 155 10.57 6.51 -1.89
CA LEU A 155 10.87 7.49 -2.95
C LEU A 155 12.20 7.19 -3.65
N PHE A 156 13.16 6.54 -3.00
CA PHE A 156 14.36 6.05 -3.68
C PHE A 156 14.03 4.85 -4.56
N ILE A 157 13.52 3.79 -3.94
CA ILE A 157 13.12 2.56 -4.62
C ILE A 157 11.79 2.10 -3.99
N PRO A 158 10.69 2.13 -4.76
CA PRO A 158 9.41 1.57 -4.34
C PRO A 158 9.57 0.17 -3.75
N GLY A 159 9.09 0.00 -2.52
CA GLY A 159 9.17 -1.25 -1.75
C GLY A 159 10.23 -1.25 -0.64
N LEU A 160 11.24 -0.37 -0.67
CA LEU A 160 12.19 -0.29 0.45
C LEU A 160 11.55 0.23 1.74
N GLY A 161 10.59 1.16 1.66
CA GLY A 161 9.82 1.58 2.83
C GLY A 161 8.97 0.44 3.42
N HIS A 162 8.49 -0.49 2.57
CA HIS A 162 7.79 -1.71 3.02
C HIS A 162 8.72 -2.70 3.71
N LEU A 163 9.95 -2.89 3.18
CA LEU A 163 10.98 -3.68 3.86
C LEU A 163 11.33 -3.05 5.21
N TYR A 164 11.46 -1.72 5.26
CA TYR A 164 11.65 -1.01 6.51
C TYR A 164 10.56 -1.44 7.49
N ILE A 165 9.27 -1.32 7.20
CA ILE A 165 8.21 -1.74 8.13
C ILE A 165 7.90 -3.26 8.18
N ASN A 166 8.84 -4.13 7.79
CA ASN A 166 8.69 -5.60 7.80
C ASN A 166 7.49 -6.14 7.01
N ARG A 167 6.99 -5.44 5.97
CA ARG A 167 5.91 -5.93 5.08
C ARG A 167 6.50 -6.60 3.84
N ILE A 168 7.13 -7.76 4.05
CA ILE A 168 7.99 -8.44 3.08
C ILE A 168 7.26 -8.79 1.79
N LEU A 169 6.05 -9.36 1.87
CA LEU A 169 5.31 -9.77 0.67
C LEU A 169 4.96 -8.58 -0.24
N THR A 170 4.51 -7.47 0.35
CA THR A 170 4.23 -6.25 -0.40
C THR A 170 5.51 -5.63 -0.95
N ALA A 171 6.59 -5.63 -0.17
CA ALA A 171 7.87 -5.12 -0.63
C ALA A 171 8.38 -5.86 -1.86
N LEU A 172 8.43 -7.20 -1.79
CA LEU A 172 8.85 -8.04 -2.91
C LEU A 172 7.98 -7.81 -4.14
N PHE A 173 6.66 -7.77 -3.96
CA PHE A 173 5.74 -7.52 -5.06
C PHE A 173 6.01 -6.16 -5.74
N VAL A 174 6.15 -5.09 -4.96
CA VAL A 174 6.40 -3.74 -5.47
C VAL A 174 7.77 -3.64 -6.15
N ILE A 175 8.81 -4.25 -5.58
CA ILE A 175 10.17 -4.24 -6.16
C ILE A 175 10.20 -5.02 -7.48
N VAL A 176 9.61 -6.22 -7.53
CA VAL A 176 9.57 -7.04 -8.75
C VAL A 176 8.89 -6.28 -9.88
N TRP A 177 7.73 -5.67 -9.62
CA TRP A 177 7.03 -4.89 -10.64
C TRP A 177 7.74 -3.60 -11.02
N LEU A 178 8.45 -2.95 -10.09
CA LEU A 178 9.30 -1.81 -10.43
C LEU A 178 10.39 -2.21 -11.43
N VAL A 179 11.07 -3.35 -11.21
CA VAL A 179 12.08 -3.87 -12.12
C VAL A 179 11.48 -4.14 -13.50
N VAL A 180 10.29 -4.76 -13.55
CA VAL A 180 9.57 -5.00 -14.81
C VAL A 180 9.28 -3.68 -15.53
N PHE A 181 8.73 -2.68 -14.84
CA PHE A 181 8.42 -1.39 -15.45
C PHE A 181 9.67 -0.65 -15.93
N TYR A 182 10.76 -0.68 -15.15
CA TYR A 182 12.03 -0.09 -15.56
C TYR A 182 12.62 -0.75 -16.79
N TYR A 183 12.61 -2.09 -16.82
CA TYR A 183 13.16 -2.86 -17.92
C TYR A 183 12.43 -2.54 -19.23
N TYR A 184 11.10 -2.61 -19.24
CA TYR A 184 10.33 -2.39 -20.47
C TYR A 184 10.14 -0.92 -20.85
N SER A 185 10.23 0.02 -19.90
CA SER A 185 10.12 1.46 -20.20
C SER A 185 11.40 2.08 -20.74
N HIS A 186 12.56 1.42 -20.58
CA HIS A 186 13.89 1.98 -20.86
C HIS A 186 14.18 3.30 -20.13
N VAL A 187 13.45 3.60 -19.05
CA VAL A 187 13.58 4.88 -18.33
C VAL A 187 14.99 5.08 -17.75
N GLN A 188 15.64 4.00 -17.31
CA GLN A 188 16.98 4.07 -16.74
C GLN A 188 18.02 4.47 -17.80
N GLU A 189 17.89 3.95 -19.03
CA GLU A 189 18.73 4.33 -20.16
C GLU A 189 18.51 5.80 -20.53
N ALA A 190 17.25 6.24 -20.57
CA ALA A 190 16.90 7.63 -20.81
C ALA A 190 17.48 8.58 -19.74
N VAL A 191 17.50 8.18 -18.47
CA VAL A 191 18.12 8.95 -17.38
C VAL A 191 19.63 9.11 -17.60
N VAL A 192 20.33 8.05 -18.02
CA VAL A 192 21.77 8.14 -18.35
C VAL A 192 22.00 9.10 -19.50
N LEU A 193 21.21 9.00 -20.58
CA LEU A 193 21.29 9.91 -21.72
C LEU A 193 20.99 11.37 -21.34
N LEU A 194 20.05 11.60 -20.42
CA LEU A 194 19.77 12.93 -19.86
C LEU A 194 20.97 13.51 -19.11
N PHE A 195 21.66 12.71 -18.29
CA PHE A 195 22.89 13.16 -17.61
C PHE A 195 24.01 13.51 -18.60
N LEU A 196 24.04 12.87 -19.77
CA LEU A 196 24.97 13.19 -20.87
C LEU A 196 24.52 14.39 -21.73
N GLY A 197 23.39 15.02 -21.40
CA GLY A 197 22.83 16.16 -22.16
C GLY A 197 22.13 15.77 -23.47
N LYS A 198 21.95 14.48 -23.74
CA LYS A 198 21.38 13.95 -24.99
C LYS A 198 19.86 13.82 -24.91
N VAL A 199 19.17 14.95 -24.76
CA VAL A 199 17.72 14.98 -24.50
C VAL A 199 16.88 14.29 -25.60
N LYS A 200 17.22 14.52 -26.88
CA LYS A 200 16.46 13.90 -27.99
C LYS A 200 16.60 12.38 -28.02
N GLU A 201 17.81 11.87 -27.81
CA GLU A 201 18.08 10.44 -27.72
C GLU A 201 17.34 9.83 -26.52
N ALA A 202 17.42 10.49 -25.36
CA ALA A 202 16.72 10.06 -24.15
C ALA A 202 15.22 9.89 -24.38
N THR A 203 14.56 10.88 -24.99
CA THR A 203 13.12 10.80 -25.28
C THR A 203 12.79 9.70 -26.30
N SER A 204 13.65 9.47 -27.29
CA SER A 204 13.41 8.48 -28.35
C SER A 204 13.50 7.02 -27.90
N VAL A 205 14.26 6.77 -26.82
CA VAL A 205 14.50 5.42 -26.29
C VAL A 205 13.38 4.97 -25.33
N ILE A 206 12.68 5.92 -24.70
CA ILE A 206 11.62 5.62 -23.74
C ILE A 206 10.49 4.86 -24.43
N ASN A 207 10.01 3.79 -23.79
CA ASN A 207 8.71 3.23 -24.11
C ASN A 207 7.61 3.92 -23.28
N PRO A 208 6.78 4.78 -23.90
CA PRO A 208 5.77 5.56 -23.19
C PRO A 208 4.69 4.73 -22.49
N GLU A 209 4.32 3.59 -23.07
CA GLU A 209 3.25 2.72 -22.56
C GLU A 209 3.61 2.14 -21.18
N TRP A 210 4.85 1.70 -21.04
CA TRP A 210 5.37 1.15 -19.78
C TRP A 210 5.77 2.22 -18.78
N LEU A 211 6.25 3.37 -19.26
CA LEU A 211 6.62 4.50 -18.41
C LEU A 211 5.45 4.96 -17.54
N LEU A 212 4.23 4.98 -18.10
CA LEU A 212 3.04 5.49 -17.40
C LEU A 212 2.57 4.64 -16.21
N PHE A 213 3.10 3.43 -16.01
CA PHE A 213 2.85 2.67 -14.78
C PHE A 213 3.67 3.18 -13.58
N ILE A 214 4.78 3.87 -13.82
CA ILE A 214 5.75 4.25 -12.79
C ILE A 214 5.18 5.29 -11.79
N PRO A 215 4.49 6.38 -12.21
CA PRO A 215 4.06 7.42 -11.28
C PRO A 215 3.12 6.92 -10.17
N SER A 216 2.12 6.11 -10.54
CA SER A 216 1.17 5.52 -9.59
C SER A 216 1.85 4.48 -8.71
N HIS A 217 2.81 3.71 -9.24
CA HIS A 217 3.61 2.76 -8.46
C HIS A 217 4.46 3.44 -7.38
N TYR A 218 5.14 4.54 -7.73
CA TYR A 218 5.88 5.37 -6.79
C TYR A 218 4.98 6.02 -5.75
N GLY A 219 3.88 6.62 -6.20
CA GLY A 219 2.90 7.25 -5.33
C GLY A 219 2.34 6.27 -4.31
N PHE A 220 1.93 5.08 -4.78
CA PHE A 220 1.37 4.04 -3.93
C PHE A 220 2.40 3.58 -2.90
N ALA A 221 3.63 3.27 -3.33
CA ALA A 221 4.63 2.75 -2.42
C ALA A 221 4.98 3.77 -1.31
N SER A 222 5.09 5.03 -1.71
CA SER A 222 5.33 6.16 -0.81
C SER A 222 4.20 6.34 0.20
N TYR A 223 2.95 6.40 -0.28
CA TYR A 223 1.78 6.59 0.56
C TYR A 223 1.52 5.41 1.51
N ASP A 224 1.52 4.17 0.98
CA ASP A 224 1.22 2.98 1.76
C ASP A 224 2.26 2.75 2.86
N SER A 225 3.55 2.88 2.54
CA SER A 225 4.62 2.71 3.53
C SER A 225 4.55 3.79 4.62
N TYR A 226 4.32 5.05 4.26
CA TYR A 226 4.17 6.15 5.21
C TYR A 226 2.99 5.94 6.15
N ILE A 227 1.78 5.72 5.62
CA ILE A 227 0.56 5.57 6.43
C ILE A 227 0.66 4.36 7.35
N ASN A 228 1.15 3.21 6.84
CA ASN A 228 1.31 2.04 7.69
C ASN A 228 2.35 2.26 8.78
N THR A 229 3.40 3.04 8.55
CA THR A 229 4.35 3.42 9.62
C THR A 229 3.65 4.23 10.71
N VAL A 230 2.84 5.24 10.32
CA VAL A 230 2.09 6.06 11.27
C VAL A 230 1.12 5.21 12.10
N GLU A 231 0.36 4.33 11.46
CA GLU A 231 -0.63 3.51 12.16
C GLU A 231 0.03 2.40 13.01
N ASN A 232 1.13 1.80 12.54
CA ASN A 232 1.91 0.85 13.34
C ASN A 232 2.46 1.50 14.62
N ASN A 233 2.91 2.76 14.53
CA ASN A 233 3.35 3.51 15.72
C ASN A 233 2.21 3.73 16.72
N LYS A 234 1.01 4.06 16.25
CA LYS A 234 -0.17 4.22 17.11
C LYS A 234 -0.54 2.88 17.78
N LEU A 235 -0.47 1.79 17.02
CA LEU A 235 -0.70 0.44 17.53
C LEU A 235 0.32 0.06 18.61
N PHE A 236 1.61 0.32 18.36
CA PHE A 236 2.70 0.13 19.33
C PHE A 236 2.46 0.92 20.61
N GLU A 237 2.15 2.21 20.51
CA GLU A 237 1.89 3.06 21.67
C GLU A 237 0.67 2.59 22.48
N LYS A 238 -0.37 2.09 21.79
CA LYS A 238 -1.57 1.54 22.43
C LYS A 238 -1.25 0.25 23.20
N ASP A 239 -0.50 -0.66 22.59
CA ASP A 239 -0.08 -1.92 23.21
C ASP A 239 0.84 -1.66 24.42
N LEU A 240 1.85 -0.81 24.25
CA LEU A 240 2.77 -0.43 25.32
C LEU A 240 2.03 0.24 26.49
N ARG A 241 1.11 1.17 26.20
CA ARG A 241 0.29 1.81 27.24
C ARG A 241 -0.50 0.76 28.02
N LYS A 242 -1.17 -0.16 27.33
CA LYS A 242 -1.96 -1.21 27.99
C LYS A 242 -1.08 -2.07 28.89
N HIS A 243 0.07 -2.51 28.39
CA HIS A 243 1.04 -3.27 29.17
C HIS A 243 1.50 -2.52 30.42
N LEU A 244 1.80 -1.22 30.31
CA LEU A 244 2.24 -0.39 31.43
C LEU A 244 1.15 -0.21 32.49
N VAL A 245 -0.10 0.01 32.05
CA VAL A 245 -1.26 0.15 32.95
C VAL A 245 -1.49 -1.14 33.74
N GLU A 246 -1.47 -2.28 33.06
CA GLU A 246 -1.78 -3.58 33.67
C GLU A 246 -0.70 -4.05 34.66
N ASN A 247 0.57 -3.75 34.40
CA ASN A 247 1.69 -4.29 35.18
C ASN A 247 2.31 -3.30 36.17
N TYR A 248 2.19 -1.99 35.94
CA TYR A 248 2.95 -0.98 36.70
C TYR A 248 2.10 0.16 37.25
N GLN A 249 0.86 0.38 36.76
CA GLN A 249 0.03 1.45 37.30
C GLN A 249 -0.61 1.03 38.62
N SER A 250 -0.34 1.80 39.68
CA SER A 250 -0.98 1.58 40.99
C SER A 250 -2.50 1.73 40.90
N ASN A 251 -3.23 0.84 41.58
CA ASN A 251 -4.70 0.88 41.69
C ASN A 251 -5.24 2.21 42.26
N GLY A 252 -4.42 2.95 43.01
CA GLY A 252 -4.77 4.27 43.55
C GLY A 252 -4.51 5.45 42.61
N PHE A 253 -3.90 5.21 41.44
CA PHE A 253 -3.55 6.27 40.50
C PHE A 253 -4.81 6.88 39.88
N LYS A 254 -5.04 8.16 40.14
CA LYS A 254 -6.12 8.95 39.54
C LYS A 254 -5.50 10.04 38.66
N ILE A 255 -5.95 10.13 37.41
CA ILE A 255 -5.60 11.25 36.54
C ILE A 255 -6.37 12.48 37.04
N LEU A 256 -5.70 13.34 37.81
CA LEU A 256 -6.23 14.64 38.20
C LEU A 256 -6.14 15.59 37.01
N LYS A 257 -7.22 15.74 36.23
CA LYS A 257 -7.29 16.74 35.16
C LYS A 257 -7.08 18.14 35.76
N GLY A 258 -6.00 18.83 35.38
CA GLY A 258 -5.76 20.25 35.69
C GLY A 258 -4.51 20.56 36.52
N GLN A 259 -3.82 19.57 37.09
CA GLN A 259 -2.53 19.81 37.75
C GLN A 259 -1.39 19.36 36.83
N LYS A 260 -0.59 20.31 36.33
CA LYS A 260 0.73 20.00 35.78
C LYS A 260 1.54 19.35 36.90
N VAL A 261 2.06 18.14 36.66
CA VAL A 261 3.09 17.54 37.51
C VAL A 261 4.28 18.51 37.49
N LYS A 262 4.63 19.06 38.65
CA LYS A 262 5.81 19.91 38.84
C LYS A 262 7.07 19.07 38.85
#